data_AF-A0A818NSH9-F1
#
_entry.id   AF-A0A818NSH9-F1
#
_cell.length_a   1.000
_cell.length_b   1.000
_cell.length_c   1.000
_cell.angle_alpha   90.00
_cell.angle_beta   90.00
_cell.angle_gamma   90.00
#
_symmetry.space_group_name_H-M   'P 1'
#
loop_
_entity.id
_entity.type
_entity.pdbx_description
1 polymer ?
#
loop_
_entity_poly.entity_id
_entity_poly.type
_entity_poly.pdbx_seq_one_letter_code
_entity_poly.pdbx_strand_id
1 'polypeptide(L)'
;MSIRTQFNSDSSTHSLFKKLEPQFDKFYSTADLHQYVEIGAEGIQSLLFKLKEETNCSAEKIANNAMRQAYTKERWSYLCNQEVTLAHIIIEILLNGKIRRGPIPVNENQLKFRESLIRKGLMHSDGLHFSILMLPFRDRNKAKNDGYLPDLGEVLSLLQLWSIVKAMLIATEKYTQRLIKSFRKLLQPSVKTITDLRNIVRNILISKCRSTSTEMETQETTSIDALRQELSDDYIVFDTDKAELLLRELTSMNQSIKWFMQSIDEAFNATVKPIRIFTVQDARRYPCYDTFLDEHLSSYSNCVNEIVKRLGISSEVILTSHENLEQQWKIQQPQELETFLRKRTEIYSSKFEQFSKPFFDAKNELLAYHTRDSFLTKVHQLSLNENIPDMIEPILHSRYHPELAPAQLKPEDELKVFAQIYESQEETEQLRQNILFSSIINAIKYICAYESNTEAKNKYGLDDMKFLLPGSIRLSIHNKSADCGQFLLRVGPNLHRQPWNGTAGIKPSSPSSKYTLSFEIRMSLEYKIENYVPIFIRKQEEETNNDIYPLFLSQLSRIKQPILWIHFDLIQQYLSNDYLNNNGSYHERIVSSIFAKHKKIRLV
;
A
#
# COMPACT_ATOMS: atom_id res chain seq x y z
N MET A 1 -13.70 17.65 -2.08
CA MET A 1 -13.00 16.53 -1.41
C MET A 1 -11.54 16.63 -1.78
N SER A 2 -10.78 17.27 -0.92
CA SER A 2 -9.48 17.86 -1.22
C SER A 2 -8.38 16.80 -1.31
N ILE A 3 -7.55 16.87 -2.35
CA ILE A 3 -6.30 16.10 -2.50
C ILE A 3 -5.27 16.44 -1.39
N ARG A 4 -5.60 17.42 -0.51
CA ARG A 4 -4.79 17.95 0.60
C ARG A 4 -4.16 16.95 1.57
N THR A 5 -4.65 15.72 1.71
CA THR A 5 -4.33 14.90 2.90
C THR A 5 -3.21 13.88 2.75
N GLN A 6 -2.32 13.99 1.76
CA GLN A 6 -1.34 12.92 1.54
C GLN A 6 0.08 13.33 1.21
N PHE A 7 0.24 14.56 0.75
CA PHE A 7 1.47 15.27 0.92
C PHE A 7 1.31 16.16 2.17
N ASN A 8 1.16 15.55 3.34
CA ASN A 8 1.26 16.29 4.61
C ASN A 8 2.73 16.65 4.90
N SER A 9 3.39 17.23 3.89
CA SER A 9 4.72 17.80 3.96
C SER A 9 4.83 19.15 3.25
N ASP A 10 3.75 19.77 2.77
CA ASP A 10 3.90 20.75 1.68
C ASP A 10 4.44 22.12 2.09
N SER A 11 4.13 22.61 3.29
CA SER A 11 4.91 23.71 3.87
C SER A 11 6.28 23.24 4.39
N SER A 12 6.40 21.96 4.76
CA SER A 12 7.60 21.42 5.40
C SER A 12 8.75 21.16 4.43
N THR A 13 8.49 20.80 3.17
CA THR A 13 9.56 20.49 2.21
C THR A 13 10.22 21.76 1.71
N HIS A 14 9.45 22.74 1.26
CA HIS A 14 10.00 24.08 0.95
C HIS A 14 10.67 24.70 2.19
N SER A 15 10.00 24.64 3.36
CA SER A 15 10.61 25.09 4.62
C SER A 15 11.88 24.31 4.96
N LEU A 16 11.96 23.02 4.64
CA LEU A 16 13.16 22.23 4.82
C LEU A 16 14.26 22.75 3.91
N PHE A 17 14.02 22.89 2.60
CA PHE A 17 15.01 23.46 1.69
C PHE A 17 15.54 24.81 2.21
N LYS A 18 14.67 25.72 2.67
CA LYS A 18 15.08 26.99 3.31
C LYS A 18 15.89 26.81 4.60
N LYS A 19 15.52 25.87 5.48
CA LYS A 19 16.27 25.56 6.72
C LYS A 19 17.64 24.95 6.44
N LEU A 20 17.72 24.20 5.36
CA LEU A 20 18.92 23.49 4.91
C LEU A 20 19.86 24.41 4.11
N GLU A 21 19.36 25.53 3.61
CA GLU A 21 20.12 26.46 2.78
C GLU A 21 21.43 26.96 3.38
N PRO A 22 21.47 27.43 4.65
CA PRO A 22 22.72 27.87 5.27
C PRO A 22 23.73 26.73 5.51
N GLN A 23 23.32 25.48 5.25
CA GLN A 23 24.10 24.28 5.52
C GLN A 23 24.46 23.52 4.24
N PHE A 24 24.07 23.98 3.04
CA PHE A 24 24.37 23.28 1.78
C PHE A 24 25.85 22.98 1.60
N ASP A 25 26.73 23.97 1.83
CA ASP A 25 28.18 23.77 1.71
C ASP A 25 28.70 22.73 2.73
N LYS A 26 28.05 22.63 3.91
CA LYS A 26 28.39 21.61 4.91
C LYS A 26 27.97 20.21 4.45
N PHE A 27 26.81 20.04 3.82
CA PHE A 27 26.28 18.73 3.43
C PHE A 27 27.19 17.95 2.49
N TYR A 28 27.86 18.66 1.57
CA TYR A 28 28.79 18.04 0.64
C TYR A 28 30.18 17.84 1.24
N SER A 29 30.56 18.67 2.23
CA SER A 29 31.79 18.46 2.99
C SER A 29 31.71 17.33 4.01
N THR A 30 30.53 17.07 4.60
CA THR A 30 30.31 15.99 5.58
C THR A 30 30.05 14.63 4.93
N ALA A 31 29.72 14.59 3.64
CA ALA A 31 29.66 13.36 2.86
C ALA A 31 31.00 12.59 2.90
N ASP A 32 32.12 13.29 3.15
CA ASP A 32 33.45 12.69 3.32
C ASP A 32 33.77 12.29 4.79
N LEU A 33 32.97 12.71 5.77
CA LEU A 33 33.23 12.52 7.21
C LEU A 33 32.41 11.41 7.87
N HIS A 34 31.30 10.97 7.28
CA HIS A 34 30.49 9.85 7.78
C HIS A 34 30.83 8.57 7.01
N GLN A 35 31.78 7.79 7.54
CA GLN A 35 32.18 6.49 6.99
C GLN A 35 30.96 5.60 6.80
N TYR A 36 30.70 5.23 5.54
CA TYR A 36 29.64 4.31 5.17
C TYR A 36 29.93 2.89 5.69
N VAL A 37 28.91 2.04 5.69
CA VAL A 37 29.05 0.62 6.04
C VAL A 37 28.73 -0.22 4.82
N GLU A 38 29.54 -1.23 4.57
CA GLU A 38 29.26 -2.23 3.54
C GLU A 38 28.87 -3.57 4.18
N ILE A 39 27.87 -4.21 3.59
CA ILE A 39 27.42 -5.55 3.96
C ILE A 39 27.43 -6.46 2.73
N GLY A 40 27.85 -7.71 2.90
CA GLY A 40 27.71 -8.74 1.87
C GLY A 40 26.23 -9.04 1.55
N ALA A 41 25.95 -9.43 0.31
CA ALA A 41 24.60 -9.73 -0.16
C ALA A 41 23.92 -10.85 0.65
N GLU A 42 24.68 -11.84 1.14
CA GLU A 42 24.18 -12.92 2.00
C GLU A 42 23.59 -12.40 3.33
N GLY A 43 24.23 -11.39 3.93
CA GLY A 43 23.76 -10.77 5.17
C GLY A 43 22.39 -10.11 4.98
N ILE A 44 22.18 -9.47 3.83
CA ILE A 44 20.88 -8.90 3.46
C ILE A 44 19.84 -9.99 3.18
N GLN A 45 20.20 -11.07 2.48
CA GLN A 45 19.26 -12.17 2.27
C GLN A 45 18.77 -12.78 3.59
N SER A 46 19.70 -12.99 4.54
CA SER A 46 19.36 -13.45 5.89
C SER A 46 18.40 -12.48 6.61
N LEU A 47 18.64 -11.17 6.48
CA LEU A 47 17.74 -10.15 7.00
C LEU A 47 16.34 -10.22 6.37
N LEU A 48 16.24 -10.35 5.04
CA LEU A 48 14.96 -10.46 4.34
C LEU A 48 14.16 -11.66 4.83
N PHE A 49 14.82 -12.80 5.05
CA PHE A 49 14.19 -14.00 5.60
C PHE A 49 13.63 -13.77 7.01
N LYS A 50 14.43 -13.18 7.91
CA LYS A 50 14.00 -12.85 9.28
C LYS A 50 12.83 -11.87 9.29
N LEU A 51 12.85 -10.85 8.43
CA LEU A 51 11.74 -9.91 8.29
C LEU A 51 10.45 -10.61 7.85
N LYS A 52 10.54 -11.59 6.96
CA LYS A 52 9.40 -12.42 6.57
C LYS A 52 8.87 -13.26 7.73
N GLU A 53 9.74 -13.90 8.51
CA GLU A 53 9.32 -14.69 9.68
C GLU A 53 8.60 -13.83 10.73
N GLU A 54 9.15 -12.67 11.07
CA GLU A 54 8.51 -11.71 11.99
C GLU A 54 7.16 -11.22 11.45
N THR A 55 7.08 -11.01 10.14
CA THR A 55 5.84 -10.62 9.47
C THR A 55 4.79 -11.74 9.58
N ASN A 56 5.17 -13.01 9.48
CA ASN A 56 4.27 -14.14 9.68
C ASN A 56 3.71 -14.16 11.11
N CYS A 57 4.56 -13.98 12.12
CA CYS A 57 4.14 -13.88 13.51
C CYS A 57 3.21 -12.67 13.76
N SER A 58 3.42 -11.56 13.04
CA SER A 58 2.52 -10.40 13.09
C SER A 58 1.15 -10.73 12.49
N ALA A 59 1.11 -11.43 11.34
CA ALA A 59 -0.11 -11.85 10.68
C ALA A 59 -1.00 -12.74 11.57
N GLU A 60 -0.39 -13.69 12.29
CA GLU A 60 -1.13 -14.53 13.27
C GLU A 60 -1.78 -13.71 14.39
N LYS A 61 -1.05 -12.72 14.93
CA LYS A 61 -1.58 -11.81 15.96
C LYS A 61 -2.73 -10.96 15.42
N ILE A 62 -2.62 -10.50 14.18
CA ILE A 62 -3.67 -9.73 13.49
C ILE A 62 -4.92 -10.61 13.32
N ALA A 63 -4.78 -11.84 12.81
CA ALA A 63 -5.88 -12.78 12.60
C ALA A 63 -6.61 -13.10 13.93
N ASN A 64 -5.86 -13.44 14.98
CA ASN A 64 -6.42 -13.74 16.30
C ASN A 64 -7.17 -12.54 16.90
N ASN A 65 -6.61 -11.34 16.77
CA ASN A 65 -7.25 -10.13 17.26
C ASN A 65 -8.52 -9.80 16.47
N ALA A 66 -8.50 -9.98 15.14
CA ALA A 66 -9.65 -9.77 14.29
C ALA A 66 -10.80 -10.73 14.63
N MET A 67 -10.51 -12.02 14.79
CA MET A 67 -11.50 -13.00 15.27
C MET A 67 -12.11 -12.57 16.61
N ARG A 68 -11.26 -12.25 17.60
CA ARG A 68 -11.75 -11.79 18.91
C ARG A 68 -12.64 -10.56 18.77
N GLN A 69 -12.22 -9.57 17.99
CA GLN A 69 -12.98 -8.34 17.80
C GLN A 69 -14.33 -8.58 17.13
N ALA A 70 -14.37 -9.45 16.11
CA ALA A 70 -15.62 -9.78 15.42
C ALA A 70 -16.66 -10.37 16.38
N TYR A 71 -16.26 -11.23 17.32
CA TYR A 71 -17.16 -11.86 18.30
C TYR A 71 -17.43 -11.04 19.57
N THR A 72 -16.67 -9.98 19.86
CA THR A 72 -16.75 -9.27 21.16
C THR A 72 -17.11 -7.80 21.06
N LYS A 73 -16.95 -7.16 19.89
CA LYS A 73 -17.26 -5.74 19.75
C LYS A 73 -18.72 -5.54 19.37
N GLU A 74 -19.34 -4.57 20.02
CA GLU A 74 -20.65 -4.02 19.67
C GLU A 74 -20.70 -3.37 18.27
N ARG A 75 -19.58 -3.30 17.54
CA ARG A 75 -19.57 -2.77 16.16
C ARG A 75 -20.54 -3.51 15.24
N TRP A 76 -20.77 -4.77 15.54
CA TRP A 76 -21.68 -5.63 14.81
C TRP A 76 -23.04 -5.77 15.54
N SER A 77 -23.43 -4.77 16.33
CA SER A 77 -24.70 -4.77 17.10
C SER A 77 -25.94 -4.88 16.23
N TYR A 78 -25.86 -4.48 14.95
CA TYR A 78 -26.94 -4.66 13.99
C TYR A 78 -27.14 -6.12 13.55
N LEU A 79 -26.16 -7.00 13.84
CA LEU A 79 -26.33 -8.43 13.60
C LEU A 79 -27.26 -8.99 14.66
N CYS A 80 -28.40 -9.49 14.21
CA CYS A 80 -29.25 -10.33 15.04
C CYS A 80 -28.41 -11.51 15.53
N ASN A 81 -28.50 -11.81 16.83
CA ASN A 81 -27.88 -12.99 17.45
C ASN A 81 -26.36 -13.15 17.25
N GLN A 82 -25.62 -12.06 16.99
CA GLN A 82 -24.18 -12.10 16.73
C GLN A 82 -23.77 -13.07 15.61
N GLU A 83 -24.51 -13.07 14.49
CA GLU A 83 -24.25 -13.87 13.27
C GLU A 83 -22.95 -13.48 12.53
N VAL A 84 -21.81 -13.63 13.21
CA VAL A 84 -20.49 -13.28 12.69
C VAL A 84 -20.07 -14.31 11.65
N THR A 85 -19.80 -13.83 10.44
CA THR A 85 -19.29 -14.63 9.31
C THR A 85 -17.82 -14.35 9.01
N LEU A 86 -17.23 -15.06 8.04
CA LEU A 86 -15.84 -14.84 7.63
C LEU A 86 -15.64 -13.43 7.07
N ALA A 87 -16.63 -12.89 6.35
CA ALA A 87 -16.59 -11.51 5.84
C ALA A 87 -16.34 -10.48 6.95
N HIS A 88 -17.00 -10.64 8.10
CA HIS A 88 -16.83 -9.77 9.27
C HIS A 88 -15.40 -9.85 9.83
N ILE A 89 -14.84 -11.05 9.91
CA ILE A 89 -13.47 -11.26 10.39
C ILE A 89 -12.46 -10.62 9.44
N ILE A 90 -12.65 -10.76 8.12
CA ILE A 90 -11.80 -10.11 7.11
C ILE A 90 -11.87 -8.58 7.23
N ILE A 91 -13.04 -8.01 7.50
CA ILE A 91 -13.18 -6.58 7.75
C ILE A 91 -12.41 -6.18 9.01
N GLU A 92 -12.49 -6.95 10.11
CA GLU A 92 -11.74 -6.66 11.32
C GLU A 92 -10.21 -6.72 11.11
N ILE A 93 -9.72 -7.58 10.21
CA ILE A 93 -8.31 -7.56 9.78
C ILE A 93 -7.98 -6.22 9.14
N LEU A 94 -8.78 -5.78 8.16
CA LEU A 94 -8.58 -4.51 7.46
C LEU A 94 -8.76 -3.28 8.35
N LEU A 95 -9.55 -3.40 9.43
CA LEU A 95 -9.78 -2.33 10.42
C LEU A 95 -8.74 -2.29 11.55
N ASN A 96 -7.85 -3.29 11.64
CA ASN A 96 -6.80 -3.37 12.64
C ASN A 96 -5.95 -2.08 12.65
N GLY A 97 -5.64 -1.53 13.84
CA GLY A 97 -4.91 -0.27 13.96
C GLY A 97 -3.50 -0.25 13.35
N LYS A 98 -2.89 -1.42 13.09
CA LYS A 98 -1.62 -1.55 12.38
C LYS A 98 -1.76 -1.56 10.85
N ILE A 99 -2.97 -1.87 10.36
CA ILE A 99 -3.26 -1.96 8.92
C ILE A 99 -4.01 -0.72 8.48
N ARG A 100 -5.02 -0.29 9.23
CA ARG A 100 -5.92 0.79 8.86
C ARG A 100 -5.26 2.17 8.95
N ARG A 101 -5.47 2.97 7.92
CA ARG A 101 -5.27 4.42 7.91
C ARG A 101 -6.62 5.13 8.14
N GLY A 102 -6.63 6.24 8.86
CA GLY A 102 -7.86 7.03 9.11
C GLY A 102 -8.71 6.52 10.30
N PRO A 103 -9.96 7.00 10.44
CA PRO A 103 -10.90 6.62 11.52
C PRO A 103 -11.67 5.32 11.23
N ILE A 104 -12.26 4.72 12.27
CA ILE A 104 -13.03 3.46 12.13
C ILE A 104 -14.38 3.88 11.56
N PRO A 105 -14.95 3.14 10.60
CA PRO A 105 -16.30 3.41 10.15
C PRO A 105 -17.26 3.33 11.34
N VAL A 106 -18.01 4.42 11.57
CA VAL A 106 -18.94 4.53 12.70
C VAL A 106 -20.40 4.30 12.29
N ASN A 107 -20.72 4.37 10.99
CA ASN A 107 -22.08 4.16 10.49
C ASN A 107 -22.26 2.72 10.00
N GLU A 108 -23.34 2.09 10.46
CA GLU A 108 -23.85 0.79 10.04
C GLU A 108 -23.92 0.61 8.51
N ASN A 109 -24.42 1.61 7.77
CA ASN A 109 -24.55 1.52 6.31
C ASN A 109 -23.18 1.33 5.62
N GLN A 110 -22.14 1.97 6.15
CA GLN A 110 -20.78 1.83 5.62
C GLN A 110 -20.16 0.46 5.98
N LEU A 111 -20.57 -0.14 7.10
CA LEU A 111 -20.15 -1.49 7.48
C LEU A 111 -20.86 -2.54 6.61
N LYS A 112 -22.18 -2.45 6.46
CA LYS A 112 -22.99 -3.30 5.57
C LYS A 112 -22.51 -3.26 4.13
N PHE A 113 -22.16 -2.07 3.63
CA PHE A 113 -21.61 -1.94 2.29
C PHE A 113 -20.27 -2.67 2.13
N ARG A 114 -19.33 -2.50 3.07
CA ARG A 114 -18.04 -3.21 3.05
C ARG A 114 -18.22 -4.72 3.20
N GLU A 115 -19.14 -5.15 4.03
CA GLU A 115 -19.53 -6.55 4.21
C GLU A 115 -20.02 -7.15 2.88
N SER A 116 -20.92 -6.44 2.19
CA SER A 116 -21.40 -6.85 0.86
C SER A 116 -20.26 -6.98 -0.16
N LEU A 117 -19.31 -6.06 -0.15
CA LEU A 117 -18.14 -6.12 -1.05
C LEU A 117 -17.28 -7.37 -0.79
N ILE A 118 -16.92 -7.62 0.48
CA ILE A 118 -16.12 -8.78 0.85
C ILE A 118 -16.86 -10.07 0.52
N ARG A 119 -18.15 -10.14 0.82
CA ARG A 119 -18.99 -11.31 0.54
C ARG A 119 -19.08 -11.59 -0.95
N LYS A 120 -19.31 -10.57 -1.79
CA LYS A 120 -19.28 -10.71 -3.26
C LYS A 120 -17.93 -11.22 -3.74
N GLY A 121 -16.83 -10.71 -3.19
CA GLY A 121 -15.48 -11.17 -3.50
C GLY A 121 -15.23 -12.64 -3.11
N LEU A 122 -15.69 -13.08 -1.94
CA LEU A 122 -15.60 -14.48 -1.51
C LEU A 122 -16.40 -15.42 -2.43
N MET A 123 -17.51 -14.95 -3.00
CA MET A 123 -18.33 -15.74 -3.91
C MET A 123 -17.87 -15.69 -5.38
N HIS A 124 -16.98 -14.77 -5.73
CA HIS A 124 -16.47 -14.61 -7.09
C HIS A 124 -15.79 -15.89 -7.60
N SER A 125 -15.83 -16.16 -8.91
CA SER A 125 -15.25 -17.38 -9.51
C SER A 125 -13.77 -17.51 -9.20
N ASP A 126 -13.05 -16.39 -9.28
CA ASP A 126 -11.59 -16.35 -9.24
C ASP A 126 -11.02 -16.18 -7.81
N GLY A 127 -11.89 -15.99 -6.82
CA GLY A 127 -11.52 -15.75 -5.43
C GLY A 127 -11.60 -14.28 -5.01
N LEU A 128 -11.17 -14.01 -3.78
CA LEU A 128 -11.23 -12.69 -3.17
C LEU A 128 -10.01 -11.87 -3.58
N HIS A 129 -10.23 -10.89 -4.44
CA HIS A 129 -9.18 -10.02 -4.96
C HIS A 129 -9.29 -8.61 -4.40
N PHE A 130 -8.15 -8.07 -3.99
CA PHE A 130 -7.97 -6.67 -3.65
C PHE A 130 -7.05 -6.00 -4.66
N SER A 131 -7.17 -4.70 -4.87
CA SER A 131 -6.26 -3.94 -5.73
C SER A 131 -5.77 -2.67 -5.06
N ILE A 132 -4.50 -2.35 -5.23
CA ILE A 132 -3.86 -1.15 -4.70
C ILE A 132 -2.90 -0.55 -5.74
N LEU A 133 -2.96 0.76 -5.92
CA LEU A 133 -1.99 1.50 -6.73
C LEU A 133 -0.82 1.90 -5.84
N MET A 134 0.37 1.39 -6.14
CA MET A 134 1.60 1.69 -5.40
C MET A 134 2.86 1.19 -6.12
N LEU A 135 4.02 1.56 -5.59
CA LEU A 135 5.33 1.20 -6.14
C LEU A 135 5.49 1.60 -7.62
N PRO A 136 5.17 2.85 -8.03
CA PRO A 136 5.32 3.27 -9.42
C PRO A 136 6.79 3.26 -9.86
N PHE A 137 7.63 3.99 -9.12
CA PHE A 137 9.06 4.19 -9.34
C PHE A 137 9.61 5.05 -8.20
N ARG A 138 10.94 5.13 -8.07
CA ARG A 138 11.59 6.18 -7.27
C ARG A 138 11.99 7.36 -8.12
N ASP A 139 11.58 8.55 -7.69
CA ASP A 139 11.97 9.79 -8.35
C ASP A 139 13.49 9.99 -8.29
N ARG A 140 14.09 10.55 -9.35
CA ARG A 140 15.53 10.80 -9.46
C ARG A 140 15.99 12.03 -8.69
N ASN A 141 15.07 12.79 -8.13
CA ASN A 141 15.36 13.92 -7.27
C ASN A 141 16.22 13.44 -6.08
N LYS A 142 17.50 13.81 -6.12
CA LYS A 142 18.53 13.42 -5.13
C LYS A 142 18.26 13.99 -3.74
N ALA A 143 17.44 15.04 -3.65
CA ALA A 143 17.02 15.55 -2.35
C ALA A 143 16.09 14.56 -1.65
N LYS A 144 15.26 13.87 -2.44
CA LYS A 144 14.19 13.00 -1.98
C LYS A 144 14.65 11.56 -1.80
N ASN A 145 15.37 11.00 -2.78
CA ASN A 145 15.78 9.60 -2.81
C ASN A 145 17.29 9.45 -3.06
N ASP A 146 17.95 8.52 -2.38
CA ASP A 146 19.28 8.05 -2.75
C ASP A 146 19.19 6.97 -3.82
N GLY A 147 18.94 7.38 -5.06
CA GLY A 147 18.86 6.47 -6.21
C GLY A 147 17.44 6.04 -6.59
N TYR A 148 17.36 5.23 -7.66
CA TYR A 148 16.10 4.91 -8.34
C TYR A 148 15.63 3.46 -8.17
N LEU A 149 16.41 2.59 -7.51
CA LEU A 149 16.04 1.22 -7.23
C LEU A 149 15.26 1.12 -5.91
N PRO A 150 14.42 0.08 -5.69
CA PRO A 150 13.79 -0.09 -4.38
C PRO A 150 14.83 -0.20 -3.25
N ASP A 151 14.47 0.14 -2.02
CA ASP A 151 15.31 -0.13 -0.84
C ASP A 151 14.51 -0.93 0.19
N LEU A 152 14.99 -1.03 1.44
CA LEU A 152 14.29 -1.79 2.47
C LEU A 152 12.87 -1.28 2.77
N GLY A 153 12.55 -0.03 2.44
CA GLY A 153 11.20 0.54 2.57
C GLY A 153 10.17 -0.14 1.68
N GLU A 154 10.48 -0.39 0.40
CA GLU A 154 9.60 -1.13 -0.51
C GLU A 154 9.46 -2.60 -0.09
N VAL A 155 10.56 -3.23 0.36
CA VAL A 155 10.53 -4.60 0.90
C VAL A 155 9.52 -4.70 2.05
N LEU A 156 9.61 -3.80 3.03
CA LEU A 156 8.69 -3.79 4.17
C LEU A 156 7.25 -3.53 3.76
N SER A 157 7.04 -2.77 2.69
CA SER A 157 5.71 -2.50 2.17
C SER A 157 5.07 -3.72 1.54
N LEU A 158 5.85 -4.48 0.78
CA LEU A 158 5.43 -5.77 0.23
C LEU A 158 5.14 -6.79 1.32
N LEU A 159 5.98 -6.86 2.35
CA LEU A 159 5.76 -7.71 3.52
C LEU A 159 4.50 -7.30 4.29
N GLN A 160 4.22 -6.00 4.43
CA GLN A 160 3.01 -5.51 5.07
C GLN A 160 1.75 -5.95 4.29
N LEU A 161 1.74 -5.82 2.95
CA LEU A 161 0.64 -6.34 2.12
C LEU A 161 0.48 -7.85 2.27
N TRP A 162 1.60 -8.59 2.23
CA TRP A 162 1.58 -10.03 2.43
C TRP A 162 1.02 -10.41 3.81
N SER A 163 1.36 -9.65 4.87
CA SER A 163 0.85 -9.88 6.23
C SER A 163 -0.68 -9.78 6.31
N ILE A 164 -1.28 -8.89 5.52
CA ILE A 164 -2.73 -8.71 5.44
C ILE A 164 -3.36 -9.97 4.85
N VAL A 165 -2.88 -10.44 3.70
CA VAL A 165 -3.40 -11.66 3.06
C VAL A 165 -3.13 -12.87 3.93
N LYS A 166 -1.94 -12.99 4.51
CA LYS A 166 -1.57 -14.09 5.40
C LYS A 166 -2.48 -14.15 6.63
N ALA A 167 -2.82 -12.99 7.21
CA ALA A 167 -3.77 -12.91 8.31
C ALA A 167 -5.17 -13.38 7.89
N MET A 168 -5.63 -13.04 6.67
CA MET A 168 -6.90 -13.51 6.13
C MET A 168 -6.89 -15.04 5.96
N LEU A 169 -5.82 -15.61 5.41
CA LEU A 169 -5.69 -17.06 5.24
C LEU A 169 -5.71 -17.79 6.60
N ILE A 170 -4.97 -17.30 7.59
CA ILE A 170 -4.97 -17.86 8.96
C ILE A 170 -6.37 -17.75 9.61
N ALA A 171 -7.05 -16.61 9.41
CA ALA A 171 -8.39 -16.41 9.93
C ALA A 171 -9.41 -17.35 9.26
N THR A 172 -9.32 -17.53 7.95
CA THR A 172 -10.13 -18.50 7.18
C THR A 172 -9.93 -19.91 7.73
N GLU A 173 -8.68 -20.36 7.91
CA GLU A 173 -8.40 -21.68 8.45
C GLU A 173 -9.02 -21.88 9.84
N LYS A 174 -8.82 -20.93 10.75
CA LYS A 174 -9.36 -20.97 12.11
C LYS A 174 -10.89 -20.91 12.14
N TYR A 175 -11.49 -20.08 11.29
CA TYR A 175 -12.94 -19.98 11.14
C TYR A 175 -13.53 -21.30 10.65
N THR A 176 -12.94 -21.88 9.60
CA THR A 176 -13.29 -23.20 9.06
C THR A 176 -13.17 -24.30 10.10
N GLN A 177 -12.07 -24.35 10.85
CA GLN A 177 -11.89 -25.33 11.93
C GLN A 177 -12.93 -25.18 13.04
N ARG A 178 -13.30 -23.94 13.39
CA ARG A 178 -14.37 -23.66 14.37
C ARG A 178 -15.73 -24.14 13.87
N LEU A 179 -16.08 -23.86 12.61
CA LEU A 179 -17.31 -24.36 12.00
C LEU A 179 -17.35 -25.89 12.01
N ILE A 180 -16.32 -26.55 11.48
CA ILE A 180 -16.24 -28.01 11.46
C ILE A 180 -16.37 -28.58 12.87
N LYS A 181 -15.65 -28.03 13.85
CA LYS A 181 -15.70 -28.50 15.24
C LYS A 181 -17.10 -28.35 15.86
N SER A 182 -17.80 -27.25 15.56
CA SER A 182 -19.14 -27.00 16.09
C SER A 182 -20.15 -28.03 15.55
N PHE A 183 -20.05 -28.39 14.28
CA PHE A 183 -20.98 -29.31 13.63
C PHE A 183 -20.50 -30.77 13.56
N ARG A 184 -19.30 -31.08 14.06
CA ARG A 184 -18.73 -32.45 14.05
C ARG A 184 -19.56 -33.45 14.85
N LYS A 185 -20.15 -33.00 15.96
CA LYS A 185 -21.03 -33.83 16.80
C LYS A 185 -22.32 -34.20 16.06
N LEU A 186 -22.78 -33.32 15.17
CA LEU A 186 -24.02 -33.46 14.44
C LEU A 186 -23.90 -34.34 13.18
N LEU A 187 -22.79 -34.21 12.45
CA LEU A 187 -22.66 -34.70 11.08
C LEU A 187 -21.73 -35.91 10.92
N GLN A 188 -21.54 -36.67 11.99
CA GLN A 188 -20.67 -37.85 12.09
C GLN A 188 -19.15 -37.54 12.25
N PRO A 189 -18.36 -38.49 12.80
CA PRO A 189 -16.91 -38.32 12.97
C PRO A 189 -16.12 -38.16 11.66
N SER A 190 -16.74 -38.49 10.52
CA SER A 190 -16.15 -38.47 9.18
C SER A 190 -15.88 -37.06 8.65
N VAL A 191 -16.50 -36.01 9.21
CA VAL A 191 -16.25 -34.61 8.80
C VAL A 191 -14.84 -34.20 9.21
N LYS A 192 -13.96 -34.01 8.22
CA LYS A 192 -12.58 -33.54 8.41
C LYS A 192 -12.31 -32.22 7.70
N THR A 193 -13.04 -31.94 6.62
CA THR A 193 -12.86 -30.75 5.78
C THR A 193 -14.15 -29.96 5.62
N ILE A 194 -14.02 -28.72 5.16
CA ILE A 194 -15.18 -27.87 4.84
C ILE A 194 -15.96 -28.41 3.64
N THR A 195 -15.29 -29.13 2.74
CA THR A 195 -15.91 -29.83 1.62
C THR A 195 -16.83 -30.94 2.09
N ASP A 196 -16.39 -31.74 3.09
CA ASP A 196 -17.22 -32.79 3.68
C ASP A 196 -18.47 -32.20 4.31
N LEU A 197 -18.28 -31.14 5.12
CA LEU A 197 -19.38 -30.42 5.77
C LEU A 197 -20.40 -29.92 4.74
N ARG A 198 -19.93 -29.25 3.68
CA ARG A 198 -20.77 -28.71 2.62
C ARG A 198 -21.54 -29.80 1.87
N ASN A 199 -20.89 -30.92 1.56
CA ASN A 199 -21.53 -32.03 0.83
C ASN A 199 -22.59 -32.71 1.70
N ILE A 200 -22.32 -32.92 2.98
CA ILE A 200 -23.29 -33.49 3.91
C ILE A 200 -24.50 -32.56 4.04
N VAL A 201 -24.28 -31.25 4.23
CA VAL A 201 -25.38 -30.29 4.34
C VAL A 201 -26.23 -30.25 3.07
N ARG A 202 -25.62 -30.33 1.88
CA ARG A 202 -26.36 -30.42 0.61
C ARG A 202 -27.20 -31.68 0.45
N ASN A 203 -26.81 -32.76 1.12
CA ASN A 203 -27.59 -34.00 1.17
C ASN A 203 -28.71 -33.93 2.22
N ILE A 204 -28.70 -32.94 3.12
CA ILE A 204 -29.75 -32.69 4.11
C ILE A 204 -30.77 -31.71 3.55
N LEU A 205 -30.30 -30.58 3.01
CA LEU A 205 -31.13 -29.51 2.50
C LEU A 205 -30.48 -28.72 1.36
N ILE A 206 -31.31 -28.20 0.46
CA ILE A 206 -30.93 -27.28 -0.64
C ILE A 206 -31.87 -26.09 -0.64
N SER A 207 -31.35 -24.89 -0.90
CA SER A 207 -32.17 -23.68 -1.00
C SER A 207 -33.14 -23.74 -2.20
N LYS A 208 -34.40 -23.34 -1.98
CA LYS A 208 -35.48 -23.27 -2.97
C LYS A 208 -35.28 -22.18 -4.03
N CYS A 209 -34.54 -21.11 -3.72
CA CYS A 209 -34.39 -19.95 -4.60
C CYS A 209 -32.93 -19.63 -4.96
N ARG A 210 -32.66 -19.48 -6.26
CA ARG A 210 -31.50 -18.75 -6.80
C ARG A 210 -31.92 -17.31 -7.18
N SER A 211 -32.19 -16.41 -6.22
CA SER A 211 -31.94 -14.94 -6.32
C SER A 211 -32.67 -14.09 -5.26
N THR A 212 -31.90 -13.09 -4.77
CA THR A 212 -32.24 -11.77 -4.20
C THR A 212 -33.17 -11.62 -3.01
N SER A 213 -32.52 -11.50 -1.84
CA SER A 213 -32.70 -10.44 -0.83
C SER A 213 -34.10 -9.85 -0.63
N THR A 214 -34.75 -10.30 0.45
CA THR A 214 -35.71 -9.50 1.21
C THR A 214 -35.10 -9.11 2.56
N GLU A 215 -35.45 -7.90 2.99
CA GLU A 215 -34.96 -7.20 4.19
C GLU A 215 -35.24 -8.00 5.46
N MET A 216 -34.32 -7.87 6.43
CA MET A 216 -34.41 -8.53 7.73
C MET A 216 -35.54 -7.92 8.55
N GLU A 217 -36.59 -8.68 8.81
CA GLU A 217 -37.44 -8.44 9.98
C GLU A 217 -36.70 -8.92 11.24
N THR A 218 -36.66 -8.05 12.24
CA THR A 218 -36.04 -8.26 13.54
C THR A 218 -36.84 -9.26 14.37
N GLN A 219 -36.39 -10.52 14.46
CA GLN A 219 -36.83 -11.46 15.49
C GLN A 219 -35.69 -11.71 16.49
N GLU A 220 -35.96 -11.42 17.76
CA GLU A 220 -34.96 -11.32 18.84
C GLU A 220 -34.54 -12.65 19.47
N THR A 221 -35.02 -13.80 19.01
CA THR A 221 -34.52 -15.12 19.47
C THR A 221 -34.74 -16.19 18.41
N THR A 222 -33.69 -16.93 18.05
CA THR A 222 -33.81 -18.06 17.12
C THR A 222 -34.44 -19.26 17.85
N SER A 223 -35.76 -19.33 17.88
CA SER A 223 -36.47 -20.51 18.40
C SER A 223 -36.45 -21.65 17.39
N ILE A 224 -36.60 -22.90 17.86
CA ILE A 224 -36.66 -24.05 16.96
C ILE A 224 -37.83 -23.95 15.97
N ASP A 225 -38.95 -23.34 16.38
CA ASP A 225 -40.12 -23.15 15.52
C ASP A 225 -39.87 -22.07 14.46
N ALA A 226 -39.15 -21.00 14.79
CA ALA A 226 -38.70 -19.99 13.83
C ALA A 226 -37.76 -20.61 12.78
N LEU A 227 -36.84 -21.49 13.20
CA LEU A 227 -35.98 -22.21 12.27
C LEU A 227 -36.75 -23.22 11.41
N ARG A 228 -37.76 -23.90 11.96
CA ARG A 228 -38.63 -24.80 11.17
C ARG A 228 -39.38 -24.03 10.11
N GLN A 229 -39.84 -22.81 10.43
CA GLN A 229 -40.45 -21.92 9.47
C GLN A 229 -39.45 -21.49 8.38
N GLU A 230 -38.25 -21.02 8.74
CA GLU A 230 -37.18 -20.69 7.78
C GLU A 230 -36.84 -21.89 6.87
N LEU A 231 -36.73 -23.09 7.44
CA LEU A 231 -36.48 -24.32 6.71
C LEU A 231 -37.61 -24.63 5.71
N SER A 232 -38.87 -24.48 6.15
CA SER A 232 -40.06 -24.69 5.32
C SER A 232 -40.18 -23.67 4.20
N ASP A 233 -39.84 -22.41 4.45
CA ASP A 233 -40.04 -21.33 3.49
C ASP A 233 -38.95 -21.35 2.42
N ASP A 234 -37.68 -21.50 2.83
CA ASP A 234 -36.52 -21.24 1.97
C ASP A 234 -35.77 -22.49 1.49
N TYR A 235 -36.05 -23.68 2.02
CA TYR A 235 -35.25 -24.89 1.76
C TYR A 235 -36.08 -26.14 1.44
N ILE A 236 -35.52 -27.00 0.58
CA ILE A 236 -36.01 -28.36 0.32
C ILE A 236 -35.22 -29.30 1.22
N VAL A 237 -35.92 -30.11 2.02
CA VAL A 237 -35.32 -31.07 2.96
C VAL A 237 -35.34 -32.47 2.35
N PHE A 238 -34.18 -33.13 2.30
CA PHE A 238 -34.02 -34.50 1.82
C PHE A 238 -33.84 -35.52 2.95
N ASP A 239 -33.35 -35.09 4.10
CA ASP A 239 -33.13 -35.92 5.29
C ASP A 239 -33.71 -35.22 6.52
N THR A 240 -34.94 -35.59 6.89
CA THR A 240 -35.71 -34.93 7.97
C THR A 240 -35.05 -35.12 9.33
N ASP A 241 -34.48 -36.30 9.61
CA ASP A 241 -33.84 -36.60 10.88
C ASP A 241 -32.58 -35.75 11.09
N LYS A 242 -31.74 -35.65 10.05
CA LYS A 242 -30.54 -34.79 10.10
C LYS A 242 -30.88 -33.30 10.06
N ALA A 243 -31.97 -32.92 9.40
CA ALA A 243 -32.43 -31.53 9.43
C ALA A 243 -32.86 -31.12 10.83
N GLU A 244 -33.67 -31.92 11.52
CA GLU A 244 -34.09 -31.66 12.91
C GLU A 244 -32.89 -31.59 13.87
N LEU A 245 -31.90 -32.46 13.68
CA LEU A 245 -30.63 -32.40 14.37
C LEU A 245 -29.91 -31.06 14.13
N LEU A 246 -29.81 -30.62 12.87
CA LEU A 246 -29.21 -29.34 12.51
C LEU A 246 -29.92 -28.16 13.17
N LEU A 247 -31.25 -28.15 13.19
CA LEU A 247 -32.03 -27.10 13.84
C LEU A 247 -31.70 -26.99 15.33
N ARG A 248 -31.53 -28.12 16.02
CA ARG A 248 -31.19 -28.14 17.45
C ARG A 248 -29.82 -27.52 17.74
N GLU A 249 -28.80 -27.85 16.95
CA GLU A 249 -27.48 -27.22 17.13
C GLU A 249 -27.52 -25.73 16.80
N LEU A 250 -28.17 -25.34 15.71
CA LEU A 250 -28.34 -23.92 15.35
C LEU A 250 -29.07 -23.14 16.44
N THR A 251 -30.13 -23.72 17.03
CA THR A 251 -30.82 -23.15 18.20
C THR A 251 -29.86 -23.01 19.38
N SER A 252 -29.05 -24.04 19.68
CA SER A 252 -28.08 -24.00 20.79
C SER A 252 -26.98 -22.95 20.61
N MET A 253 -26.65 -22.64 19.36
CA MET A 253 -25.68 -21.60 18.98
C MET A 253 -26.34 -20.22 18.80
N ASN A 254 -27.68 -20.16 18.88
CA ASN A 254 -28.49 -19.00 18.53
C ASN A 254 -28.16 -18.46 17.13
N GLN A 255 -28.18 -19.30 16.09
CA GLN A 255 -27.84 -18.92 14.71
C GLN A 255 -28.94 -19.34 13.73
N SER A 256 -29.17 -18.58 12.66
CA SER A 256 -30.10 -18.94 11.57
C SER A 256 -29.55 -20.01 10.62
N ILE A 257 -30.43 -20.63 9.82
CA ILE A 257 -30.02 -21.53 8.73
C ILE A 257 -29.27 -20.73 7.66
N LYS A 258 -29.75 -19.52 7.34
CA LYS A 258 -29.10 -18.59 6.41
C LYS A 258 -27.66 -18.28 6.80
N TRP A 259 -27.40 -17.94 8.07
CA TRP A 259 -26.03 -17.73 8.56
C TRP A 259 -25.18 -18.98 8.35
N PHE A 260 -25.71 -20.16 8.66
CA PHE A 260 -24.97 -21.41 8.56
C PHE A 260 -24.58 -21.74 7.12
N MET A 261 -25.55 -21.66 6.20
CA MET A 261 -25.33 -21.89 4.78
C MET A 261 -24.31 -20.91 4.21
N GLN A 262 -24.46 -19.63 4.54
CA GLN A 262 -23.53 -18.60 4.13
C GLN A 262 -22.12 -18.84 4.70
N SER A 263 -22.02 -19.22 5.95
CA SER A 263 -20.75 -19.50 6.63
C SER A 263 -20.00 -20.66 6.00
N ILE A 264 -20.71 -21.72 5.61
CA ILE A 264 -20.13 -22.86 4.89
C ILE A 264 -19.64 -22.42 3.51
N ASP A 265 -20.44 -21.69 2.74
CA ASP A 265 -20.06 -21.26 1.40
C ASP A 265 -18.90 -20.26 1.43
N GLU A 266 -18.87 -19.32 2.38
CA GLU A 266 -17.75 -18.39 2.56
C GLU A 266 -16.47 -19.15 2.91
N ALA A 267 -16.52 -20.05 3.90
CA ALA A 267 -15.38 -20.84 4.34
C ALA A 267 -14.87 -21.78 3.22
N PHE A 268 -15.78 -22.45 2.50
CA PHE A 268 -15.44 -23.31 1.38
C PHE A 268 -14.74 -22.52 0.28
N ASN A 269 -15.35 -21.42 -0.18
CA ASN A 269 -14.80 -20.63 -1.27
C ASN A 269 -13.43 -20.03 -0.87
N ALA A 270 -13.29 -19.51 0.34
CA ALA A 270 -12.01 -18.97 0.82
C ALA A 270 -10.91 -20.03 1.00
N THR A 271 -11.29 -21.31 1.13
CA THR A 271 -10.34 -22.43 1.26
C THR A 271 -9.87 -22.93 -0.12
N VAL A 272 -10.77 -22.97 -1.11
CA VAL A 272 -10.46 -23.53 -2.44
C VAL A 272 -10.07 -22.47 -3.47
N LYS A 273 -10.42 -21.20 -3.23
CA LYS A 273 -10.10 -20.07 -4.11
C LYS A 273 -9.07 -19.15 -3.44
N PRO A 274 -8.21 -18.50 -4.23
CA PRO A 274 -7.16 -17.66 -3.68
C PRO A 274 -7.70 -16.36 -3.07
N ILE A 275 -6.98 -15.85 -2.07
CA ILE A 275 -7.11 -14.48 -1.56
C ILE A 275 -5.85 -13.73 -1.98
N ARG A 276 -5.98 -12.62 -2.71
CA ARG A 276 -4.83 -11.92 -3.31
C ARG A 276 -4.95 -10.40 -3.23
N ILE A 277 -3.79 -9.74 -3.15
CA ILE A 277 -3.67 -8.30 -3.39
C ILE A 277 -2.90 -8.08 -4.69
N PHE A 278 -3.56 -7.44 -5.66
CA PHE A 278 -2.94 -6.89 -6.85
C PHE A 278 -2.30 -5.55 -6.51
N THR A 279 -0.98 -5.53 -6.54
CA THR A 279 -0.17 -4.32 -6.42
C THR A 279 0.11 -3.82 -7.82
N VAL A 280 -0.60 -2.75 -8.20
CA VAL A 280 -0.58 -2.20 -9.56
C VAL A 280 0.37 -1.01 -9.60
N GLN A 281 1.47 -1.18 -10.32
CA GLN A 281 2.43 -0.13 -10.58
C GLN A 281 1.83 0.86 -11.58
N ASP A 282 1.83 2.14 -11.23
CA ASP A 282 1.14 3.20 -11.97
C ASP A 282 2.10 4.26 -12.52
N ALA A 283 3.31 3.84 -12.90
CA ALA A 283 4.37 4.72 -13.37
C ALA A 283 3.94 5.64 -14.53
N ARG A 284 3.25 5.12 -15.56
CA ARG A 284 2.78 5.93 -16.71
C ARG A 284 1.34 6.45 -16.54
N ARG A 285 0.69 6.17 -15.41
CA ARG A 285 -0.69 6.62 -15.16
C ARG A 285 -0.81 8.14 -15.05
N TYR A 286 0.26 8.80 -14.61
CA TYR A 286 0.31 10.24 -14.39
C TYR A 286 1.33 10.91 -15.32
N PRO A 287 0.88 11.62 -16.38
CA PRO A 287 1.76 12.23 -17.39
C PRO A 287 2.71 13.30 -16.86
N CYS A 288 2.50 13.80 -15.63
CA CYS A 288 3.44 14.72 -15.00
C CYS A 288 4.79 14.07 -14.64
N TYR A 289 4.85 12.74 -14.62
CA TYR A 289 6.06 11.96 -14.37
C TYR A 289 6.58 11.33 -15.68
N ASP A 290 6.40 11.99 -16.82
CA ASP A 290 6.85 11.51 -18.14
C ASP A 290 8.38 11.52 -18.34
N THR A 291 9.12 12.15 -17.42
CA THR A 291 10.57 12.40 -17.52
C THR A 291 11.47 11.23 -17.15
N PHE A 292 10.92 10.06 -16.81
CA PHE A 292 11.71 8.87 -16.48
C PHE A 292 12.14 8.12 -17.73
N LEU A 293 13.42 7.70 -17.75
CA LEU A 293 13.90 6.76 -18.76
C LEU A 293 13.26 5.40 -18.53
N ASP A 294 12.79 4.78 -19.62
CA ASP A 294 12.18 3.44 -19.60
C ASP A 294 13.07 2.41 -18.91
N GLU A 295 14.38 2.48 -19.13
CA GLU A 295 15.35 1.58 -18.50
C GLU A 295 15.31 1.62 -16.96
N HIS A 296 15.06 2.78 -16.36
CA HIS A 296 14.97 2.90 -14.91
C HIS A 296 13.64 2.35 -14.38
N LEU A 297 12.54 2.60 -15.11
CA LEU A 297 11.23 2.03 -14.76
C LEU A 297 11.28 0.51 -14.84
N SER A 298 11.86 -0.04 -15.92
CA SER A 298 12.06 -1.48 -16.08
C SER A 298 12.99 -2.04 -15.01
N SER A 299 14.12 -1.38 -14.70
CA SER A 299 15.04 -1.83 -13.66
C SER A 299 14.39 -1.85 -12.27
N TYR A 300 13.64 -0.80 -11.92
CA TYR A 300 12.89 -0.73 -10.68
C TYR A 300 11.84 -1.84 -10.60
N SER A 301 11.01 -2.00 -11.64
CA SER A 301 9.97 -3.05 -11.70
C SER A 301 10.58 -4.46 -11.62
N ASN A 302 11.68 -4.71 -12.33
CA ASN A 302 12.39 -5.99 -12.29
C ASN A 302 12.93 -6.29 -10.88
N CYS A 303 13.51 -5.30 -10.20
CA CYS A 303 13.97 -5.45 -8.82
C CYS A 303 12.81 -5.75 -7.86
N VAL A 304 11.69 -5.02 -7.96
CA VAL A 304 10.50 -5.23 -7.12
C VAL A 304 9.90 -6.63 -7.36
N ASN A 305 9.81 -7.07 -8.63
CA ASN A 305 9.39 -8.42 -8.99
C ASN A 305 10.30 -9.49 -8.40
N GLU A 306 11.61 -9.28 -8.46
CA GLU A 306 12.56 -10.22 -7.89
C GLU A 306 12.45 -10.28 -6.37
N ILE A 307 12.28 -9.15 -5.68
CA ILE A 307 12.05 -9.11 -4.23
C ILE A 307 10.84 -9.98 -3.86
N VAL A 308 9.71 -9.83 -4.55
CA VAL A 308 8.51 -10.65 -4.32
C VAL A 308 8.77 -12.15 -4.55
N LYS A 309 9.48 -12.49 -5.62
CA LYS A 309 9.86 -13.88 -5.94
C LYS A 309 10.77 -14.48 -4.86
N ARG A 310 11.79 -13.74 -4.42
CA ARG A 310 12.77 -14.18 -3.41
C ARG A 310 12.16 -14.28 -2.02
N LEU A 311 11.26 -13.37 -1.67
CA LEU A 311 10.45 -13.48 -0.47
C LEU A 311 9.45 -14.63 -0.55
N GLY A 312 9.16 -15.19 -1.73
CA GLY A 312 8.20 -16.28 -1.90
C GLY A 312 6.80 -15.86 -1.45
N ILE A 313 6.36 -14.67 -1.89
CA ILE A 313 5.04 -14.08 -1.58
C ILE A 313 4.21 -13.82 -2.84
N SER A 314 4.68 -14.29 -4.00
CA SER A 314 4.08 -14.05 -5.32
C SER A 314 2.73 -14.71 -5.55
N SER A 315 2.31 -15.65 -4.69
CA SER A 315 0.98 -16.26 -4.75
C SER A 315 -0.11 -15.38 -4.11
N GLU A 316 0.27 -14.56 -3.13
CA GLU A 316 -0.63 -13.68 -2.37
C GLU A 316 -0.55 -12.21 -2.81
N VAL A 317 0.67 -11.74 -3.14
CA VAL A 317 0.93 -10.37 -3.59
C VAL A 317 1.29 -10.41 -5.07
N ILE A 318 0.33 -10.05 -5.91
CA ILE A 318 0.48 -10.07 -7.37
C ILE A 318 1.00 -8.71 -7.82
N LEU A 319 2.20 -8.66 -8.37
CA LEU A 319 2.72 -7.47 -9.02
C LEU A 319 2.26 -7.43 -10.47
N THR A 320 1.69 -6.30 -10.87
CA THR A 320 1.37 -5.99 -12.25
C THR A 320 1.54 -4.50 -12.48
N SER A 321 1.52 -4.07 -13.73
CA SER A 321 1.54 -2.65 -14.08
C SER A 321 0.22 -2.28 -14.75
N HIS A 322 -0.13 -1.00 -14.68
CA HIS A 322 -1.30 -0.47 -15.35
C HIS A 322 -1.26 -0.75 -16.86
N GLU A 323 -0.08 -0.62 -17.47
CA GLU A 323 0.17 -0.87 -18.88
C GLU A 323 0.00 -2.35 -19.23
N ASN A 324 0.49 -3.27 -18.38
CA ASN A 324 0.30 -4.71 -18.58
C ASN A 324 -1.18 -5.10 -18.54
N LEU A 325 -1.96 -4.50 -17.63
CA LEU A 325 -3.40 -4.72 -17.57
C LEU A 325 -4.09 -4.18 -18.82
N GLU A 326 -3.74 -2.97 -19.29
CA GLU A 326 -4.27 -2.45 -20.56
C GLU A 326 -3.93 -3.37 -21.75
N GLN A 327 -2.70 -3.94 -21.81
CA GLN A 327 -2.35 -4.89 -22.88
C GLN A 327 -3.17 -6.20 -22.81
N GLN A 328 -3.43 -6.72 -21.60
CA GLN A 328 -4.29 -7.90 -21.44
C GLN A 328 -5.71 -7.61 -21.94
N TRP A 329 -6.26 -6.46 -21.59
CA TRP A 329 -7.57 -6.00 -22.05
C TRP A 329 -7.61 -5.76 -23.56
N LYS A 330 -6.52 -5.27 -24.15
CA LYS A 330 -6.41 -5.09 -25.61
C LYS A 330 -6.58 -6.41 -26.36
N ILE A 331 -6.12 -7.52 -25.76
CA ILE A 331 -6.26 -8.86 -26.33
C ILE A 331 -7.66 -9.42 -26.06
N GLN A 332 -8.19 -9.25 -24.85
CA GLN A 332 -9.45 -9.88 -24.41
C GLN A 332 -10.69 -9.14 -24.92
N GLN A 333 -10.68 -7.81 -24.87
CA GLN A 333 -11.84 -6.94 -25.13
C GLN A 333 -11.40 -5.63 -25.82
N PRO A 334 -10.86 -5.69 -27.06
CA PRO A 334 -10.27 -4.53 -27.73
C PRO A 334 -11.21 -3.35 -27.91
N GLN A 335 -12.49 -3.59 -28.26
CA GLN A 335 -13.48 -2.53 -28.51
C GLN A 335 -13.88 -1.80 -27.22
N GLU A 336 -14.00 -2.52 -26.11
CA GLU A 336 -14.31 -1.94 -24.80
C GLU A 336 -13.15 -1.08 -24.31
N LEU A 337 -11.92 -1.58 -24.43
CA LEU A 337 -10.72 -0.82 -24.10
C LEU A 337 -10.59 0.43 -24.97
N GLU A 338 -10.77 0.33 -26.29
CA GLU A 338 -10.70 1.47 -27.20
C GLU A 338 -11.73 2.55 -26.82
N THR A 339 -12.96 2.14 -26.52
CA THR A 339 -14.01 3.06 -26.06
C THR A 339 -13.65 3.73 -24.74
N PHE A 340 -13.12 2.97 -23.78
CA PHE A 340 -12.65 3.48 -22.50
C PHE A 340 -11.52 4.51 -22.68
N LEU A 341 -10.49 4.17 -23.45
CA LEU A 341 -9.32 5.02 -23.71
C LEU A 341 -9.71 6.30 -24.44
N ARG A 342 -10.59 6.22 -25.44
CA ARG A 342 -11.08 7.41 -26.17
C ARG A 342 -11.79 8.38 -25.24
N LYS A 343 -12.72 7.89 -24.41
CA LYS A 343 -13.45 8.72 -23.44
C LYS A 343 -12.51 9.30 -22.38
N ARG A 344 -11.53 8.52 -21.90
CA ARG A 344 -10.50 8.98 -20.95
C ARG A 344 -9.69 10.13 -21.55
N THR A 345 -9.21 9.98 -22.77
CA THR A 345 -8.43 11.00 -23.49
C THR A 345 -9.24 12.26 -23.75
N GLU A 346 -10.51 12.14 -24.14
CA GLU A 346 -11.41 13.29 -24.33
C GLU A 346 -11.55 14.12 -23.05
N ILE A 347 -11.78 13.47 -21.91
CA ILE A 347 -11.86 14.14 -20.60
C ILE A 347 -10.54 14.82 -20.26
N TYR A 348 -9.42 14.10 -20.41
CA TYR A 348 -8.10 14.61 -20.08
C TYR A 348 -7.76 15.87 -20.90
N SER A 349 -7.90 15.80 -22.22
CA SER A 349 -7.56 16.90 -23.13
C SER A 349 -8.42 18.12 -22.89
N SER A 350 -9.74 17.93 -22.75
CA SER A 350 -10.67 19.03 -22.47
C SER A 350 -10.35 19.74 -21.14
N LYS A 351 -10.07 18.98 -20.08
CA LYS A 351 -9.69 19.55 -18.77
C LYS A 351 -8.31 20.22 -18.80
N PHE A 352 -7.34 19.62 -19.49
CA PHE A 352 -6.00 20.19 -19.60
C PHE A 352 -6.04 21.54 -20.31
N GLU A 353 -6.76 21.65 -21.43
CA GLU A 353 -6.95 22.91 -22.14
C GLU A 353 -7.62 23.96 -21.24
N GLN A 354 -8.74 23.59 -20.60
CA GLN A 354 -9.48 24.46 -19.69
C GLN A 354 -8.62 24.98 -18.54
N PHE A 355 -7.91 24.08 -17.85
CA PHE A 355 -7.16 24.42 -16.64
C PHE A 355 -5.83 25.12 -16.92
N SER A 356 -5.20 24.86 -18.07
CA SER A 356 -3.90 25.46 -18.41
C SER A 356 -4.00 26.84 -19.03
N LYS A 357 -5.09 27.14 -19.75
CA LYS A 357 -5.27 28.41 -20.47
C LYS A 357 -5.03 29.66 -19.61
N PRO A 358 -5.62 29.83 -18.41
CA PRO A 358 -5.38 31.02 -17.59
C PRO A 358 -3.91 31.22 -17.20
N PHE A 359 -3.16 30.13 -17.01
CA PHE A 359 -1.74 30.19 -16.67
C PHE A 359 -0.86 30.52 -17.87
N PHE A 360 -1.20 30.04 -19.07
CA PHE A 360 -0.51 30.45 -20.29
C PHE A 360 -0.76 31.93 -20.61
N ASP A 361 -2.01 32.39 -20.49
CA ASP A 361 -2.39 33.78 -20.76
C ASP A 361 -1.70 34.76 -19.79
N ALA A 362 -1.51 34.36 -18.53
CA ALA A 362 -0.88 35.17 -17.49
C ALA A 362 0.60 34.82 -17.23
N LYS A 363 1.27 34.05 -18.10
CA LYS A 363 2.61 33.47 -17.81
C LYS A 363 3.64 34.51 -17.36
N ASN A 364 3.81 35.59 -18.11
CA ASN A 364 4.83 36.60 -17.82
C ASN A 364 4.52 37.37 -16.53
N GLU A 365 3.25 37.71 -16.30
CA GLU A 365 2.81 38.38 -15.06
C GLU A 365 3.03 37.46 -13.84
N LEU A 366 2.69 36.18 -13.97
CA LEU A 366 2.81 35.19 -12.91
C LEU A 366 4.27 34.92 -12.51
N LEU A 367 5.17 34.87 -13.48
CA LEU A 367 6.59 34.56 -13.23
C LEU A 367 7.39 35.77 -12.73
N ALA A 368 6.82 36.98 -12.81
CA ALA A 368 7.41 38.21 -12.26
C ALA A 368 7.29 38.34 -10.73
N TYR A 369 6.54 37.46 -10.05
CA TYR A 369 6.47 37.48 -8.59
C TYR A 369 7.75 36.90 -7.95
N HIS A 370 8.28 37.63 -6.96
CA HIS A 370 9.52 37.30 -6.24
C HIS A 370 9.32 36.91 -4.77
N THR A 371 8.08 36.55 -4.40
CA THR A 371 7.78 35.98 -3.09
C THR A 371 6.85 34.79 -3.24
N ARG A 372 7.00 33.82 -2.32
CA ARG A 372 6.15 32.63 -2.28
C ARG A 372 4.67 32.99 -2.15
N ASP A 373 4.35 33.90 -1.23
CA ASP A 373 2.96 34.22 -0.91
C ASP A 373 2.28 34.98 -2.05
N SER A 374 2.97 35.93 -2.70
CA SER A 374 2.40 36.64 -3.86
C SER A 374 2.24 35.71 -5.06
N PHE A 375 3.23 34.84 -5.32
CA PHE A 375 3.13 33.83 -6.38
C PHE A 375 1.95 32.88 -6.16
N LEU A 376 1.87 32.24 -4.98
CA LEU A 376 0.79 31.30 -4.68
C LEU A 376 -0.58 31.98 -4.64
N THR A 377 -0.66 33.22 -4.15
CA THR A 377 -1.90 34.01 -4.20
C THR A 377 -2.37 34.21 -5.64
N LYS A 378 -1.45 34.59 -6.56
CA LYS A 378 -1.79 34.75 -7.97
C LYS A 378 -2.21 33.42 -8.61
N VAL A 379 -1.51 32.32 -8.30
CA VAL A 379 -1.93 30.98 -8.75
C VAL A 379 -3.36 30.67 -8.29
N HIS A 380 -3.67 30.90 -7.01
CA HIS A 380 -5.02 30.67 -6.48
C HIS A 380 -6.08 31.49 -7.23
N GLN A 381 -5.78 32.73 -7.59
CA GLN A 381 -6.68 33.60 -8.35
C GLN A 381 -6.90 33.11 -9.80
N LEU A 382 -5.86 32.58 -10.44
CA LEU A 382 -5.93 32.09 -11.82
C LEU A 382 -6.57 30.70 -11.94
N SER A 383 -6.51 29.90 -10.87
CA SER A 383 -6.88 28.48 -10.92
C SER A 383 -8.39 28.25 -11.04
N LEU A 384 -8.79 27.46 -12.03
CA LEU A 384 -10.17 26.98 -12.19
C LEU A 384 -10.49 25.70 -11.40
N ASN A 385 -9.50 25.10 -10.73
CA ASN A 385 -9.68 23.94 -9.86
C ASN A 385 -8.98 24.19 -8.52
N GLU A 386 -9.71 24.04 -7.42
CA GLU A 386 -9.23 24.29 -6.07
C GLU A 386 -8.01 23.42 -5.67
N ASN A 387 -7.80 22.28 -6.32
CA ASN A 387 -6.72 21.35 -5.99
C ASN A 387 -5.42 21.61 -6.77
N ILE A 388 -5.44 22.41 -7.84
CA ILE A 388 -4.21 22.71 -8.60
C ILE A 388 -3.19 23.46 -7.74
N PRO A 389 -3.55 24.55 -7.01
CA PRO A 389 -2.58 25.28 -6.20
C PRO A 389 -1.94 24.39 -5.14
N ASP A 390 -2.74 23.53 -4.50
CA ASP A 390 -2.31 22.58 -3.48
C ASP A 390 -1.32 21.52 -4.04
N MET A 391 -1.27 21.32 -5.37
CA MET A 391 -0.39 20.33 -6.00
C MET A 391 0.92 20.91 -6.55
N ILE A 392 1.09 22.23 -6.59
CA ILE A 392 2.29 22.85 -7.18
C ILE A 392 3.54 22.53 -6.38
N GLU A 393 3.53 22.78 -5.07
CA GLU A 393 4.69 22.51 -4.21
C GLU A 393 5.03 21.01 -4.12
N PRO A 394 4.04 20.10 -3.99
CA PRO A 394 4.29 18.67 -4.15
C PRO A 394 5.03 18.33 -5.45
N ILE A 395 4.56 18.83 -6.59
CA ILE A 395 5.20 18.53 -7.88
C ILE A 395 6.58 19.18 -7.97
N LEU A 396 6.70 20.44 -7.55
CA LEU A 396 7.94 21.20 -7.55
C LEU A 396 9.05 20.49 -6.77
N HIS A 397 8.75 19.97 -5.59
CA HIS A 397 9.77 19.40 -4.72
C HIS A 397 9.88 17.87 -4.79
N SER A 398 8.91 17.17 -5.37
CA SER A 398 8.90 15.70 -5.39
C SER A 398 9.29 15.08 -6.72
N ARG A 399 9.30 15.89 -7.79
CA ARG A 399 9.66 15.51 -9.16
C ARG A 399 11.10 15.90 -9.48
N TYR A 400 11.74 15.14 -10.37
CA TYR A 400 12.96 15.56 -11.06
C TYR A 400 12.63 16.56 -12.18
N HIS A 401 13.37 17.67 -12.24
CA HIS A 401 13.18 18.71 -13.26
C HIS A 401 14.27 18.62 -14.34
N PRO A 402 13.96 18.13 -15.57
CA PRO A 402 14.93 18.06 -16.67
C PRO A 402 15.57 19.41 -17.02
N GLU A 403 14.90 20.51 -16.68
CA GLU A 403 15.36 21.88 -16.83
C GLU A 403 16.71 22.13 -16.11
N LEU A 404 17.03 21.33 -15.10
CA LEU A 404 18.31 21.38 -14.38
C LEU A 404 19.49 20.78 -15.17
N ALA A 405 19.24 19.86 -16.11
CA ALA A 405 20.30 19.14 -16.80
C ALA A 405 21.21 20.03 -17.66
N PRO A 406 20.68 21.00 -18.45
CA PRO A 406 21.52 21.93 -19.20
C PRO A 406 22.39 22.84 -18.32
N ALA A 407 21.95 23.11 -17.09
CA ALA A 407 22.67 23.98 -16.17
C ALA A 407 23.87 23.29 -15.51
N GLN A 408 23.97 21.94 -15.58
CA GLN A 408 25.05 21.13 -15.01
C GLN A 408 25.42 21.53 -13.57
N LEU A 409 24.42 21.94 -12.80
CA LEU A 409 24.61 22.46 -11.45
C LEU A 409 25.24 21.38 -10.58
N LYS A 410 26.16 21.81 -9.70
CA LYS A 410 26.58 20.93 -8.62
C LYS A 410 25.38 20.65 -7.72
N PRO A 411 25.35 19.51 -7.03
CA PRO A 411 24.26 19.18 -6.13
C PRO A 411 23.93 20.31 -5.12
N GLU A 412 24.93 21.00 -4.56
CA GLU A 412 24.73 22.16 -3.68
C GLU A 412 23.95 23.30 -4.33
N ASP A 413 24.23 23.57 -5.61
CA ASP A 413 23.61 24.66 -6.36
C ASP A 413 22.17 24.29 -6.76
N GLU A 414 21.92 23.01 -7.08
CA GLU A 414 20.55 22.50 -7.29
C GLU A 414 19.68 22.70 -6.03
N LEU A 415 20.22 22.40 -4.85
CA LEU A 415 19.50 22.62 -3.60
C LEU A 415 19.26 24.10 -3.30
N LYS A 416 20.24 24.97 -3.58
CA LYS A 416 20.11 26.45 -3.50
C LYS A 416 18.95 26.94 -4.36
N VAL A 417 18.87 26.48 -5.61
CA VAL A 417 17.78 26.81 -6.53
C VAL A 417 16.42 26.46 -5.92
N PHE A 418 16.24 25.28 -5.33
CA PHE A 418 14.95 24.89 -4.73
C PHE A 418 14.63 25.62 -3.42
N ALA A 419 15.63 25.99 -2.62
CA ALA A 419 15.43 26.78 -1.41
C ALA A 419 14.94 28.20 -1.71
N GLN A 420 15.51 28.80 -2.76
CA GLN A 420 15.24 30.18 -3.18
C GLN A 420 14.32 30.26 -4.40
N ILE A 421 13.59 29.20 -4.75
CA ILE A 421 12.84 29.09 -6.01
C ILE A 421 11.81 30.21 -6.25
N TYR A 422 11.34 30.87 -5.19
CA TYR A 422 10.39 31.97 -5.27
C TYR A 422 11.05 33.36 -5.29
N GLU A 423 12.36 33.45 -5.07
CA GLU A 423 13.12 34.71 -5.00
C GLU A 423 13.79 34.99 -6.35
N SER A 424 14.05 36.26 -6.67
CA SER A 424 14.76 36.60 -7.93
C SER A 424 16.20 36.09 -7.87
N GLN A 425 16.66 35.46 -8.96
CA GLN A 425 18.03 34.94 -9.06
C GLN A 425 18.67 35.45 -10.35
N GLU A 426 19.50 36.50 -10.30
CA GLU A 426 20.03 37.15 -11.53
C GLU A 426 20.67 36.15 -12.52
N GLU A 427 21.47 35.21 -12.02
CA GLU A 427 22.18 34.23 -12.87
C GLU A 427 21.30 33.05 -13.33
N THR A 428 20.29 32.68 -12.55
CA THR A 428 19.45 31.48 -12.76
C THR A 428 17.97 31.81 -12.96
N GLU A 429 17.61 33.06 -13.24
CA GLU A 429 16.22 33.53 -13.30
C GLU A 429 15.41 32.75 -14.33
N GLN A 430 15.97 32.54 -15.53
CA GLN A 430 15.29 31.78 -16.58
C GLN A 430 15.04 30.32 -16.16
N LEU A 431 16.00 29.71 -15.46
CA LEU A 431 15.87 28.36 -14.92
C LEU A 431 14.77 28.30 -13.85
N ARG A 432 14.80 29.23 -12.90
CA ARG A 432 13.78 29.41 -11.86
C ARG A 432 12.37 29.52 -12.45
N GLN A 433 12.20 30.43 -13.40
CA GLN A 433 10.94 30.66 -14.10
C GLN A 433 10.45 29.41 -14.84
N ASN A 434 11.36 28.69 -15.51
CA ASN A 434 11.03 27.45 -16.21
C ASN A 434 10.58 26.36 -15.23
N ILE A 435 11.29 26.16 -14.11
CA ILE A 435 10.93 25.17 -13.09
C ILE A 435 9.56 25.49 -12.46
N LEU A 436 9.29 26.76 -12.11
CA LEU A 436 8.00 27.17 -11.56
C LEU A 436 6.85 26.94 -12.54
N PHE A 437 7.01 27.38 -13.80
CA PHE A 437 5.96 27.20 -14.80
C PHE A 437 5.75 25.72 -15.14
N SER A 438 6.82 24.95 -15.28
CA SER A 438 6.78 23.50 -15.46
C SER A 438 6.04 22.82 -14.30
N SER A 439 6.27 23.26 -13.07
CA SER A 439 5.57 22.71 -11.89
C SER A 439 4.06 22.97 -11.93
N ILE A 440 3.62 24.15 -12.38
CA ILE A 440 2.19 24.46 -12.59
C ILE A 440 1.59 23.50 -13.62
N ILE A 441 2.21 23.42 -14.81
CA ILE A 441 1.70 22.57 -15.89
C ILE A 441 1.64 21.11 -15.46
N ASN A 442 2.63 20.63 -14.72
CA ASN A 442 2.67 19.26 -14.21
C ASN A 442 1.65 19.02 -13.09
N ALA A 443 1.37 20.00 -12.23
CA ALA A 443 0.25 19.92 -11.30
C ALA A 443 -1.10 19.79 -12.04
N ILE A 444 -1.29 20.55 -13.13
CA ILE A 444 -2.48 20.44 -13.99
C ILE A 444 -2.56 19.05 -14.62
N LYS A 445 -1.48 18.56 -15.25
CA LYS A 445 -1.41 17.19 -15.80
C LYS A 445 -1.82 16.14 -14.77
N TYR A 446 -1.32 16.26 -13.54
CA TYR A 446 -1.65 15.35 -12.44
C TYR A 446 -3.15 15.36 -12.12
N ILE A 447 -3.73 16.55 -11.93
CA ILE A 447 -5.17 16.72 -11.63
C ILE A 447 -6.03 16.18 -12.77
N CYS A 448 -5.71 16.50 -14.03
CA CYS A 448 -6.43 16.01 -15.19
C CYS A 448 -6.42 14.48 -15.25
N ALA A 449 -5.25 13.85 -15.07
CA ALA A 449 -5.10 12.40 -15.07
C ALA A 449 -5.84 11.74 -13.88
N TYR A 450 -5.82 12.36 -12.70
CA TYR A 450 -6.57 11.86 -11.56
C TYR A 450 -8.08 11.88 -11.82
N GLU A 451 -8.60 13.00 -12.32
CA GLU A 451 -10.03 13.17 -12.55
C GLU A 451 -10.55 12.34 -13.73
N SER A 452 -9.74 12.12 -14.77
CA SER A 452 -10.10 11.25 -15.90
C SER A 452 -10.18 9.76 -15.52
N ASN A 453 -9.54 9.37 -14.42
CA ASN A 453 -9.44 7.99 -13.95
C ASN A 453 -10.28 7.70 -12.69
N THR A 454 -11.14 8.63 -12.26
CA THR A 454 -11.90 8.49 -11.00
C THR A 454 -13.40 8.69 -11.26
N GLU A 455 -14.21 7.66 -10.97
CA GLU A 455 -15.65 7.59 -11.30
C GLU A 455 -16.41 8.85 -10.88
N ALA A 456 -16.23 9.30 -9.64
CA ALA A 456 -16.91 10.46 -9.08
C ALA A 456 -16.42 11.83 -9.62
N LYS A 457 -15.46 11.87 -10.53
CA LYS A 457 -14.78 13.11 -11.01
C LYS A 457 -14.91 13.35 -12.50
N ASN A 458 -15.61 12.49 -13.23
CA ASN A 458 -15.80 12.66 -14.67
C ASN A 458 -17.22 12.36 -15.13
N LYS A 459 -17.60 12.99 -16.25
CA LYS A 459 -18.96 12.93 -16.84
C LYS A 459 -19.40 11.54 -17.30
N TYR A 460 -18.47 10.60 -17.45
CA TYR A 460 -18.73 9.25 -17.94
C TYR A 460 -18.71 8.18 -16.84
N GLY A 461 -18.43 8.55 -15.58
CA GLY A 461 -18.29 7.59 -14.49
C GLY A 461 -17.11 6.62 -14.65
N LEU A 462 -16.05 6.99 -15.37
CA LEU A 462 -14.91 6.12 -15.63
C LEU A 462 -14.06 5.92 -14.38
N ASP A 463 -13.70 4.66 -14.10
CA ASP A 463 -12.67 4.27 -13.14
C ASP A 463 -11.79 3.20 -13.77
N ASP A 464 -10.52 3.52 -13.94
CA ASP A 464 -9.55 2.67 -14.61
C ASP A 464 -9.30 1.36 -13.87
N MET A 465 -9.20 1.40 -12.55
CA MET A 465 -8.99 0.21 -11.74
C MET A 465 -10.19 -0.72 -11.74
N LYS A 466 -11.40 -0.16 -11.65
CA LYS A 466 -12.66 -0.91 -11.76
C LYS A 466 -12.82 -1.55 -13.14
N PHE A 467 -12.37 -0.85 -14.19
CA PHE A 467 -12.38 -1.35 -15.56
C PHE A 467 -11.33 -2.46 -15.74
N LEU A 468 -10.06 -2.22 -15.39
CA LEU A 468 -8.95 -3.12 -15.66
C LEU A 468 -8.91 -4.36 -14.74
N LEU A 469 -9.41 -4.24 -13.51
CA LEU A 469 -9.49 -5.32 -12.51
C LEU A 469 -10.92 -5.45 -11.97
N PRO A 470 -11.89 -5.90 -12.79
CA PRO A 470 -13.28 -6.02 -12.38
C PRO A 470 -13.41 -7.01 -11.23
N GLY A 471 -14.31 -6.70 -10.29
CA GLY A 471 -14.55 -7.51 -9.09
C GLY A 471 -13.49 -7.38 -7.99
N SER A 472 -12.37 -6.69 -8.23
CA SER A 472 -11.37 -6.41 -7.19
C SER A 472 -11.86 -5.33 -6.22
N ILE A 473 -11.59 -5.52 -4.93
CA ILE A 473 -11.92 -4.57 -3.87
C ILE A 473 -10.77 -3.57 -3.73
N ARG A 474 -11.07 -2.28 -3.92
CA ARG A 474 -10.05 -1.23 -3.94
C ARG A 474 -9.53 -0.91 -2.52
N LEU A 475 -8.23 -1.04 -2.37
CA LEU A 475 -7.46 -0.56 -1.24
C LEU A 475 -6.86 0.81 -1.58
N SER A 476 -6.58 1.62 -0.58
CA SER A 476 -5.92 2.90 -0.81
C SER A 476 -4.94 3.26 0.28
N ILE A 477 -3.77 3.73 -0.14
CA ILE A 477 -2.83 4.45 0.74
C ILE A 477 -3.24 5.90 0.95
N HIS A 478 -4.22 6.37 0.14
CA HIS A 478 -4.70 7.75 0.10
C HIS A 478 -5.87 7.95 1.06
N ASN A 479 -5.90 9.05 1.82
CA ASN A 479 -7.08 9.41 2.60
C ASN A 479 -8.21 9.82 1.63
N LYS A 480 -9.19 8.94 1.44
CA LYS A 480 -10.38 9.17 0.59
C LYS A 480 -11.65 9.14 1.43
N SER A 481 -12.80 9.50 0.85
CA SER A 481 -14.09 9.39 1.56
C SER A 481 -14.28 7.98 2.08
N ALA A 482 -14.81 7.87 3.30
CA ALA A 482 -15.33 6.62 3.81
C ALA A 482 -16.47 6.06 2.92
N ASP A 483 -17.14 6.93 2.15
CA ASP A 483 -18.27 6.58 1.27
C ASP A 483 -17.85 5.94 -0.05
N CYS A 484 -16.57 6.00 -0.42
CA CYS A 484 -16.08 5.44 -1.68
C CYS A 484 -15.88 3.91 -1.64
N GLY A 485 -16.24 3.23 -0.53
CA GLY A 485 -16.09 1.77 -0.38
C GLY A 485 -14.66 1.26 -0.28
N GLN A 486 -13.66 2.14 -0.25
CA GLN A 486 -12.25 1.75 -0.25
C GLN A 486 -11.79 1.46 1.19
N PHE A 487 -10.87 0.51 1.33
CA PHE A 487 -10.18 0.27 2.60
C PHE A 487 -8.88 1.06 2.62
N LEU A 488 -8.75 1.94 3.62
CA LEU A 488 -7.58 2.80 3.77
C LEU A 488 -6.50 2.06 4.54
N LEU A 489 -5.32 1.89 3.95
CA LEU A 489 -4.23 1.09 4.49
C LEU A 489 -2.97 1.90 4.79
N ARG A 490 -2.25 1.45 5.82
CA ARG A 490 -0.84 1.70 6.07
C ARG A 490 -0.07 0.58 5.38
N VAL A 491 0.71 0.95 4.37
CA VAL A 491 1.49 -0.02 3.59
C VAL A 491 2.98 0.15 3.76
N GLY A 492 3.45 0.95 4.72
CA GLY A 492 4.88 1.14 4.96
C GLY A 492 5.11 1.63 6.38
N PRO A 493 6.38 1.62 6.85
CA PRO A 493 6.72 1.91 8.24
C PRO A 493 6.49 3.38 8.65
N ASN A 494 6.15 4.25 7.70
CA ASN A 494 5.86 5.65 7.95
C ASN A 494 4.41 5.99 7.55
N LEU A 495 3.68 6.65 8.45
CA LEU A 495 2.31 7.13 8.23
C LEU A 495 2.21 8.29 7.24
N HIS A 496 3.29 9.07 7.12
CA HIS A 496 3.32 10.35 6.43
C HIS A 496 3.98 10.28 5.06
N ARG A 497 4.92 9.36 4.84
CA ARG A 497 5.71 9.25 3.61
C ARG A 497 5.70 7.83 3.07
N GLN A 498 5.44 7.70 1.77
CA GLN A 498 5.50 6.42 1.08
C GLN A 498 6.96 6.05 0.75
N PRO A 499 7.32 4.76 0.72
CA PRO A 499 8.70 4.31 0.48
C PRO A 499 9.32 4.86 -0.80
N TRP A 500 8.59 4.85 -1.91
CA TRP A 500 9.09 5.37 -3.19
C TRP A 500 9.17 6.90 -3.25
N ASN A 501 8.67 7.56 -2.20
CA ASN A 501 8.75 9.01 -1.99
C ASN A 501 9.76 9.42 -0.91
N GLY A 502 10.69 8.52 -0.55
CA GLY A 502 11.81 8.78 0.34
C GLY A 502 12.81 7.63 0.36
N THR A 503 13.66 7.62 1.37
CA THR A 503 14.66 6.56 1.60
C THR A 503 14.43 5.92 2.97
N ALA A 504 14.66 4.61 3.07
CA ALA A 504 14.48 3.89 4.31
C ALA A 504 15.61 4.19 5.31
N GLY A 505 15.22 4.33 6.57
CA GLY A 505 16.13 4.49 7.69
C GLY A 505 15.66 3.71 8.92
N ILE A 506 16.58 3.45 9.84
CA ILE A 506 16.28 2.89 11.16
C ILE A 506 16.92 3.69 12.28
N LYS A 507 16.22 3.75 13.40
CA LYS A 507 16.69 4.34 14.65
C LYS A 507 16.16 3.59 15.87
N PRO A 508 16.73 3.80 17.07
CA PRO A 508 16.14 3.33 18.31
C PRO A 508 14.75 3.93 18.50
N SER A 509 13.76 3.13 18.94
CA SER A 509 12.40 3.64 19.18
C SER A 509 12.32 4.67 20.32
N SER A 510 13.30 4.66 21.22
CA SER A 510 13.50 5.61 22.32
C SER A 510 14.96 5.52 22.76
N PRO A 511 15.60 6.60 23.25
CA PRO A 511 16.94 6.57 23.81
C PRO A 511 17.12 5.50 24.90
N SER A 512 16.05 5.16 25.63
CA SER A 512 16.06 4.14 26.69
C SER A 512 15.68 2.72 26.22
N SER A 513 15.14 2.57 25.00
CA SER A 513 14.65 1.27 24.50
C SER A 513 15.77 0.51 23.79
N LYS A 514 16.59 -0.19 24.57
CA LYS A 514 17.74 -1.01 24.11
C LYS A 514 17.39 -2.20 23.17
N TYR A 515 16.10 -2.43 22.87
CA TYR A 515 15.65 -3.66 22.18
C TYR A 515 14.59 -3.45 21.10
N THR A 516 14.23 -2.20 20.77
CA THR A 516 13.19 -1.93 19.75
C THR A 516 13.68 -0.94 18.71
N LEU A 517 13.68 -1.37 17.44
CA LEU A 517 13.98 -0.51 16.30
C LEU A 517 12.70 0.09 15.73
N SER A 518 12.78 1.36 15.35
CA SER A 518 11.76 2.04 14.56
C SER A 518 12.29 2.19 13.14
N PHE A 519 11.53 1.68 12.17
CA PHE A 519 11.73 2.02 10.77
C PHE A 519 11.11 3.37 10.47
N GLU A 520 11.72 4.10 9.55
CA GLU A 520 11.22 5.37 9.05
C GLU A 520 11.54 5.54 7.57
N ILE A 521 10.75 6.41 6.92
CA ILE A 521 10.98 6.85 5.55
C ILE A 521 11.13 8.36 5.60
N ARG A 522 12.26 8.89 5.14
CA ARG A 522 12.57 10.32 5.15
C ARG A 522 13.19 10.73 3.82
N MET A 523 13.34 12.03 3.58
CA MET A 523 14.08 12.47 2.40
C MET A 523 15.56 12.17 2.59
N SER A 524 16.24 11.84 1.49
CA SER A 524 17.68 11.57 1.48
C SER A 524 18.49 12.67 2.18
N LEU A 525 18.16 13.95 1.95
CA LEU A 525 18.84 15.05 2.63
C LEU A 525 18.75 14.96 4.14
N GLU A 526 17.59 14.58 4.69
CA GLU A 526 17.42 14.49 6.14
C GLU A 526 18.38 13.49 6.78
N TYR A 527 18.74 12.41 6.09
CA TYR A 527 19.73 11.46 6.63
C TYR A 527 21.16 11.96 6.51
N LYS A 528 21.49 12.73 5.47
CA LYS A 528 22.84 13.27 5.22
C LYS A 528 23.25 14.34 6.24
N ILE A 529 22.28 15.00 6.87
CA ILE A 529 22.51 16.07 7.86
C ILE A 529 22.46 15.57 9.30
N GLU A 530 21.74 14.47 9.51
CA GLU A 530 21.60 13.86 10.82
C GLU A 530 22.67 12.80 11.01
N ASN A 531 22.78 12.27 12.22
CA ASN A 531 23.74 11.23 12.56
C ASN A 531 23.29 9.87 11.98
N TYR A 532 23.14 9.74 10.67
CA TYR A 532 22.86 8.47 10.00
C TYR A 532 24.04 8.06 9.14
N VAL A 533 24.22 6.74 9.05
CA VAL A 533 25.26 6.11 8.26
C VAL A 533 24.59 5.28 7.16
N PRO A 534 24.95 5.50 5.88
CA PRO A 534 24.39 4.72 4.79
C PRO A 534 24.98 3.31 4.78
N ILE A 535 24.12 2.32 4.49
CA ILE A 535 24.50 0.92 4.34
C ILE A 535 24.46 0.55 2.86
N PHE A 536 25.61 0.19 2.30
CA PHE A 536 25.76 -0.26 0.92
C PHE A 536 25.96 -1.77 0.83
N ILE A 537 25.64 -2.32 -0.34
CA ILE A 537 25.96 -3.71 -0.66
C ILE A 537 27.38 -3.76 -1.22
N ARG A 538 28.26 -4.54 -0.57
CA ARG A 538 29.65 -4.71 -1.01
C ARG A 538 29.69 -5.26 -2.43
N LYS A 539 30.46 -4.60 -3.31
CA LYS A 539 30.78 -5.12 -4.64
C LYS A 539 31.73 -6.29 -4.48
N GLN A 540 31.34 -7.49 -4.93
CA GLN A 540 32.26 -8.62 -4.97
C GLN A 540 33.07 -8.59 -6.27
N GLU A 541 34.38 -8.83 -6.16
CA GLU A 541 35.34 -8.72 -7.28
C GLU A 541 35.32 -9.93 -8.22
N GLU A 542 34.67 -11.04 -7.87
CA GLU A 542 34.57 -12.23 -8.72
C GLU A 542 33.22 -12.32 -9.44
N GLU A 543 33.19 -11.86 -10.70
CA GLU A 543 32.06 -11.88 -11.63
C GLU A 543 31.72 -13.26 -12.24
N THR A 544 32.14 -14.39 -11.65
CA THR A 544 32.00 -15.69 -12.34
C THR A 544 30.66 -16.41 -12.16
N ASN A 545 29.71 -15.89 -11.38
CA ASN A 545 28.36 -16.46 -11.33
C ASN A 545 27.28 -15.39 -11.10
N ASN A 546 26.79 -14.81 -12.20
CA ASN A 546 25.62 -13.92 -12.21
C ASN A 546 24.34 -14.56 -11.64
N ASP A 547 24.33 -15.89 -11.38
CA ASP A 547 23.17 -16.63 -10.88
C ASP A 547 23.12 -16.81 -9.34
N ILE A 548 24.21 -16.54 -8.60
CA ILE A 548 24.23 -16.78 -7.14
C ILE A 548 23.52 -15.66 -6.37
N TYR A 549 23.61 -14.41 -6.84
CA TYR A 549 23.07 -13.26 -6.10
C TYR A 549 21.78 -12.70 -6.71
N PRO A 550 20.83 -12.24 -5.88
CA PRO A 550 19.64 -11.56 -6.36
C PRO A 550 20.01 -10.34 -7.22
N LEU A 551 19.40 -10.22 -8.41
CA LEU A 551 19.55 -9.11 -9.35
C LEU A 551 19.42 -7.76 -8.64
N PHE A 552 18.44 -7.62 -7.76
CA PHE A 552 18.18 -6.45 -6.93
C PHE A 552 19.41 -6.02 -6.11
N LEU A 553 20.06 -6.97 -5.41
CA LEU A 553 21.23 -6.66 -4.58
C LEU A 553 22.46 -6.35 -5.43
N SER A 554 22.64 -7.08 -6.54
CA SER A 554 23.69 -6.83 -7.51
C SER A 554 23.57 -5.43 -8.13
N GLN A 555 22.37 -5.03 -8.53
CA GLN A 555 22.12 -3.70 -9.10
C GLN A 555 22.36 -2.59 -8.07
N LEU A 556 21.88 -2.74 -6.83
CA LEU A 556 22.17 -1.79 -5.74
C LEU A 556 23.68 -1.61 -5.52
N SER A 557 24.43 -2.72 -5.47
CA SER A 557 25.88 -2.70 -5.32
C SER A 557 26.57 -1.97 -6.49
N ARG A 558 26.16 -2.30 -7.72
CA ARG A 558 26.73 -1.73 -8.96
C ARG A 558 26.57 -0.20 -9.02
N ILE A 559 25.39 0.30 -8.66
CA ILE A 559 25.12 1.75 -8.72
C ILE A 559 25.48 2.48 -7.43
N LYS A 560 26.04 1.78 -6.44
CA LYS A 560 26.34 2.31 -5.10
C LYS A 560 25.15 3.05 -4.49
N GLN A 561 23.98 2.42 -4.51
CA GLN A 561 22.79 2.93 -3.84
C GLN A 561 22.68 2.30 -2.44
N PRO A 562 22.42 3.08 -1.38
CA PRO A 562 22.22 2.51 -0.06
C PRO A 562 20.92 1.70 -0.02
N ILE A 563 20.96 0.55 0.67
CA ILE A 563 19.74 -0.26 0.93
C ILE A 563 18.95 0.26 2.13
N LEU A 564 19.62 0.98 3.03
CA LEU A 564 19.07 1.52 4.26
C LEU A 564 20.05 2.54 4.86
N TRP A 565 19.54 3.49 5.65
CA TRP A 565 20.32 4.34 6.54
C TRP A 565 20.16 3.91 8.01
N ILE A 566 21.23 3.89 8.79
CA ILE A 566 21.20 3.51 10.22
C ILE A 566 21.65 4.69 11.08
N HIS A 567 20.85 5.05 12.09
CA HIS A 567 21.26 6.06 13.05
C HIS A 567 22.56 5.64 13.78
N PHE A 568 23.52 6.55 13.88
CA PHE A 568 24.87 6.34 14.39
C PHE A 568 24.88 5.80 15.82
N ASP A 569 23.97 6.23 16.68
CA ASP A 569 23.82 5.68 18.04
C ASP A 569 23.62 4.15 18.04
N LEU A 570 22.92 3.59 17.05
CA LEU A 570 22.81 2.13 16.92
C LEU A 570 24.17 1.56 16.60
N ILE A 571 24.90 2.13 15.65
CA ILE A 571 26.24 1.65 15.30
C ILE A 571 27.15 1.71 16.54
N GLN A 572 27.19 2.83 17.28
CA GLN A 572 27.99 2.99 18.49
C GLN A 572 27.65 1.97 19.59
N GLN A 573 26.37 1.66 19.81
CA GLN A 573 25.95 0.64 20.79
C GLN A 573 26.52 -0.75 20.47
N TYR A 574 26.77 -1.04 19.19
CA TYR A 574 27.32 -2.33 18.77
C TYR A 574 28.84 -2.31 18.66
N LEU A 575 29.42 -1.19 18.23
CA LEU A 575 30.86 -0.96 18.28
C LEU A 575 31.39 -1.12 19.72
N SER A 576 30.72 -0.53 20.71
CA SER A 576 31.11 -0.60 22.13
C SER A 576 30.97 -1.98 22.78
N ASN A 577 30.16 -2.88 22.20
CA ASN A 577 29.93 -4.22 22.75
C ASN A 577 30.82 -5.32 22.14
N ASP A 578 31.34 -5.13 20.92
CA ASP A 578 32.11 -6.15 20.18
C ASP A 578 33.62 -5.84 20.07
N TYR A 579 34.14 -4.86 20.84
CA TYR A 579 35.55 -4.44 20.82
C TYR A 579 36.56 -5.48 21.35
N LEU A 580 36.17 -6.74 21.56
CA LEU A 580 37.04 -7.73 22.22
C LEU A 580 37.31 -9.04 21.50
N ASN A 581 36.63 -9.48 20.42
CA ASN A 581 36.99 -10.79 19.83
C ASN A 581 36.68 -10.96 18.32
N ASN A 582 37.75 -11.23 17.56
CA ASN A 582 37.85 -11.94 16.26
C ASN A 582 37.82 -11.15 14.92
N ASN A 583 38.84 -11.46 14.11
CA ASN A 583 39.13 -11.09 12.71
C ASN A 583 38.08 -11.57 11.68
N GLY A 584 36.91 -10.93 11.64
CA GLY A 584 36.03 -10.92 10.46
C GLY A 584 35.78 -9.47 10.03
N SER A 585 35.21 -9.23 8.84
CA SER A 585 34.93 -7.86 8.41
C SER A 585 34.02 -7.16 9.43
N TYR A 586 34.59 -6.21 10.16
CA TYR A 586 34.06 -5.57 11.37
C TYR A 586 32.65 -5.00 11.16
N HIS A 587 32.37 -4.53 9.95
CA HIS A 587 31.13 -3.89 9.52
C HIS A 587 29.96 -4.85 9.31
N GLU A 588 30.19 -6.10 8.87
CA GLU A 588 29.12 -7.08 8.64
C GLU A 588 28.50 -7.60 9.94
N ARG A 589 29.31 -7.72 10.99
CA ARG A 589 28.84 -8.15 12.31
C ARG A 589 27.94 -7.11 12.95
N ILE A 590 28.20 -5.82 12.75
CA ILE A 590 27.40 -4.73 13.32
C ILE A 590 25.97 -4.77 12.77
N VAL A 591 25.80 -4.82 11.45
CA VAL A 591 24.46 -4.84 10.85
C VAL A 591 23.74 -6.15 11.20
N SER A 592 24.42 -7.29 11.09
CA SER A 592 23.83 -8.60 11.43
C SER A 592 23.42 -8.69 12.91
N SER A 593 24.21 -8.10 13.82
CA SER A 593 23.90 -8.08 15.26
C SER A 593 22.85 -7.05 15.65
N ILE A 594 22.78 -5.90 14.96
CA ILE A 594 21.68 -4.94 15.07
C ILE A 594 20.36 -5.68 14.84
N PHE A 595 20.24 -6.41 13.73
CA PHE A 595 19.02 -7.13 13.42
C PHE A 595 18.84 -8.45 14.19
N ALA A 596 19.90 -9.11 14.66
CA ALA A 596 19.79 -10.36 15.42
C ALA A 596 19.49 -10.17 16.92
N LYS A 597 20.01 -9.12 17.58
CA LYS A 597 19.77 -8.89 19.02
C LYS A 597 18.44 -8.16 19.30
N HIS A 598 17.87 -7.48 18.30
CA HIS A 598 16.60 -6.76 18.46
C HIS A 598 15.40 -7.69 18.26
N LYS A 599 14.77 -8.08 19.39
CA LYS A 599 13.62 -9.01 19.44
C LYS A 599 12.32 -8.46 18.83
N LYS A 600 12.25 -7.16 18.54
CA LYS A 600 11.07 -6.52 17.96
C LYS A 600 11.49 -5.40 17.02
N ILE A 601 11.22 -5.59 15.74
CA ILE A 601 11.19 -4.52 14.75
C ILE A 601 9.76 -3.97 14.75
N ARG A 602 9.57 -2.72 15.16
CA ARG A 602 8.28 -2.05 14.95
C ARG A 602 8.19 -1.63 13.50
N LEU A 603 7.59 -2.51 12.71
CA LEU A 603 6.92 -2.15 11.47
C LEU A 603 5.67 -1.36 11.90
N VAL A 604 5.76 -0.04 11.97
CA VAL A 604 4.66 0.84 12.44
C VAL A 604 3.56 0.94 11.40
#